data_AF-A0A7S3UWV8-F1
#
_entry.id   AF-A0A7S3UWV8-F1
#
_cell.length_a   1.000
_cell.length_b   1.000
_cell.length_c   1.000
_cell.angle_alpha   90.00
_cell.angle_beta   90.00
_cell.angle_gamma   90.00
#
_symmetry.space_group_name_H-M   'P 1'
#
loop_
_entity.id
_entity.type
_entity.pdbx_description
1 polymer ?
#
loop_
_entity_poly.entity_id
_entity_poly.type
_entity_poly.pdbx_seq_one_letter_code
_entity_poly.pdbx_strand_id
1 'polypeptide(L)'
;MMGDLGLGGRQHLNASIQKIWAHLEEEEAKLKDEQKRIQSIWMKITECHKNNEEKLKEILSDERLQFIPAETVVKLNVGGQAFEAAAGALCQDPFSVLAALCRRRGPLGEEGEGDGGGAEGPWPVPGADGAFFLDRDWFLFRYILQFLRSGTLPEDAALLRELYVEASFYRLNTLRKAIKERFTLTARGGGSGVRVPLRAARPSSPPSSWDRRGGEGSSCYDYHRRAGGGGG
;
A
#
# COMPACT_ATOMS: atom_id res chain seq x y z
N MET A 1 -78.02 16.89 9.20
CA MET A 1 -77.31 16.98 10.49
C MET A 1 -75.82 16.83 10.22
N MET A 2 -75.11 17.94 10.02
CA MET A 2 -73.64 17.93 9.97
C MET A 2 -73.19 19.01 10.94
N GLY A 3 -72.49 18.57 11.99
CA GLY A 3 -72.21 19.34 13.19
C GLY A 3 -71.45 20.62 12.87
N ASP A 4 -72.02 21.74 13.28
CA ASP A 4 -71.32 23.01 13.40
C ASP A 4 -70.22 22.82 14.45
N LEU A 5 -68.98 22.65 13.99
CA LEU A 5 -67.81 22.69 14.86
C LEU A 5 -67.77 24.10 15.45
N GLY A 6 -68.32 24.25 16.65
CA GLY A 6 -68.42 25.52 17.35
C GLY A 6 -67.09 26.26 17.34
N LEU A 7 -67.16 27.59 17.33
CA LEU A 7 -66.03 28.52 17.24
C LEU A 7 -64.80 28.10 18.08
N GLY A 8 -64.98 27.46 19.25
CA GLY A 8 -63.89 26.94 20.09
C GLY A 8 -63.11 25.76 19.49
N GLY A 9 -63.75 24.85 18.77
CA GLY A 9 -63.09 23.70 18.11
C GLY A 9 -62.25 24.13 16.91
N ARG A 10 -62.74 25.09 16.12
CA ARG A 10 -61.99 25.73 15.02
C ARG A 10 -60.79 26.51 15.53
N GLN A 11 -60.94 27.22 16.66
CA GLN A 11 -59.83 27.94 17.31
C GLN A 11 -58.76 27.00 17.85
N HIS A 12 -59.14 25.88 18.47
CA HIS A 12 -58.19 24.89 18.95
C HIS A 12 -57.41 24.23 17.79
N LEU A 13 -58.08 23.87 16.70
CA LEU A 13 -57.42 23.31 15.51
C LEU A 13 -56.43 24.30 14.88
N ASN A 14 -56.82 25.57 14.76
CA ASN A 14 -55.93 26.63 14.28
C ASN A 14 -54.70 26.81 15.18
N ALA A 15 -54.86 26.74 16.50
CA ALA A 15 -53.75 26.81 17.44
C ALA A 15 -52.81 25.59 17.34
N SER A 16 -53.36 24.38 17.13
CA SER A 16 -52.57 23.17 16.89
C SER A 16 -51.78 23.23 15.58
N ILE A 17 -52.40 23.75 14.51
CA ILE A 17 -51.73 23.97 13.22
C ILE A 17 -50.57 24.96 13.42
N GLN A 18 -50.82 26.14 14.00
CA GLN A 18 -49.77 27.14 14.25
C GLN A 18 -48.56 26.57 15.01
N LYS A 19 -48.77 25.70 16.01
CA LYS A 19 -47.68 25.01 16.72
C LYS A 19 -46.86 24.09 15.82
N ILE A 20 -47.52 23.31 14.95
CA ILE A 20 -46.84 22.39 14.02
C ILE A 20 -46.02 23.18 13.00
N TRP A 21 -46.56 24.28 12.47
CA TRP A 21 -45.85 25.14 11.52
C TRP A 21 -44.61 25.79 12.17
N ALA A 22 -44.75 26.33 13.38
CA ALA A 22 -43.61 26.90 14.12
C ALA A 22 -42.51 25.85 14.38
N HIS A 23 -42.89 24.61 14.71
CA HIS A 23 -41.92 23.53 14.89
C HIS A 23 -41.23 23.11 13.58
N LEU A 24 -41.98 23.05 12.47
CA LEU A 24 -41.42 22.79 11.14
C LEU A 24 -40.42 23.88 10.71
N GLU A 25 -40.73 25.15 10.95
CA GLU A 25 -39.82 26.26 10.67
C GLU A 25 -38.52 26.17 11.50
N GLU A 26 -38.64 25.76 12.77
CA GLU A 26 -37.48 25.53 13.65
C GLU A 26 -36.61 24.38 13.13
N GLU A 27 -37.20 23.25 12.73
CA GLU A 27 -36.48 22.11 12.16
C GLU A 27 -35.86 22.45 10.80
N GLU A 28 -36.56 23.20 9.94
CA GLU A 28 -35.98 23.70 8.69
C GLU A 28 -34.77 24.61 8.94
N ALA A 29 -34.82 25.46 9.98
CA ALA A 29 -33.68 26.29 10.35
C ALA A 29 -32.49 25.43 10.82
N LYS A 30 -32.73 24.40 11.62
CA LYS A 30 -31.70 23.44 12.04
C LYS A 30 -31.07 22.73 10.85
N LEU A 31 -31.88 22.23 9.91
CA LEU A 31 -31.39 21.57 8.70
C LEU A 31 -30.56 22.52 7.83
N LYS A 32 -30.97 23.78 7.69
CA LYS A 32 -30.17 24.80 6.96
C LYS A 32 -28.83 25.03 7.63
N ASP A 33 -28.77 25.04 8.95
CA ASP A 33 -27.51 25.21 9.68
C ASP A 33 -26.61 23.97 9.60
N GLU A 34 -27.18 22.77 9.67
CA GLU A 34 -26.45 21.53 9.39
C GLU A 34 -25.92 21.49 7.94
N GLN A 35 -26.73 21.93 6.97
CA GLN A 35 -26.32 22.00 5.57
C GLN A 35 -25.13 22.94 5.39
N LYS A 36 -25.16 24.13 6.01
CA LYS A 36 -24.00 25.05 6.03
C LYS A 36 -22.78 24.40 6.68
N ARG A 37 -22.97 23.64 7.77
CA ARG A 37 -21.89 22.93 8.46
C ARG A 37 -21.26 21.87 7.56
N ILE A 38 -22.07 21.05 6.90
CA ILE A 38 -21.61 20.03 5.93
C ILE A 38 -20.87 20.71 4.77
N GLN A 39 -21.42 21.79 4.23
CA GLN A 39 -20.79 22.57 3.16
C GLN A 39 -19.42 23.11 3.60
N SER A 40 -19.30 23.64 4.82
CA SER A 40 -18.02 24.09 5.38
C SER A 40 -17.00 22.96 5.51
N ILE A 41 -17.42 21.79 6.00
CA ILE A 41 -16.57 20.60 6.08
C ILE A 41 -16.10 20.17 4.69
N TRP A 42 -17.02 20.13 3.73
CA TRP A 42 -16.69 19.75 2.36
C TRP A 42 -15.67 20.70 1.73
N MET A 43 -15.86 22.03 1.89
CA MET A 43 -14.88 23.02 1.43
C MET A 43 -13.49 22.78 2.03
N LYS A 44 -13.40 22.58 3.36
CA LYS A 44 -12.13 22.27 4.04
C LYS A 44 -11.47 20.99 3.52
N ILE A 45 -12.27 19.95 3.27
CA ILE A 45 -11.78 18.69 2.71
C ILE A 45 -11.24 18.93 1.30
N THR A 46 -12.00 19.60 0.43
CA THR A 46 -11.58 19.88 -0.95
C THR A 46 -10.32 20.71 -1.03
N GLU A 47 -10.19 21.74 -0.20
CA GLU A 47 -8.99 22.58 -0.10
C GLU A 47 -7.79 21.79 0.43
N CYS A 48 -7.99 20.97 1.48
CA CYS A 48 -6.96 20.07 1.98
C CYS A 48 -6.46 19.10 0.90
N HIS A 49 -7.37 18.51 0.12
CA HIS A 49 -7.00 17.63 -0.99
C HIS A 49 -6.19 18.36 -2.06
N LYS A 50 -6.60 19.57 -2.44
CA LYS A 50 -5.87 20.41 -3.40
C LYS A 50 -4.46 20.73 -2.90
N ASN A 51 -4.34 21.22 -1.66
CA ASN A 51 -3.05 21.55 -1.06
C ASN A 51 -2.15 20.31 -0.93
N ASN A 52 -2.72 19.15 -0.62
CA ASN A 52 -1.96 17.90 -0.57
C ASN A 52 -1.46 17.48 -1.96
N GLU A 53 -2.26 17.66 -3.02
CA GLU A 53 -1.84 17.35 -4.38
C GLU A 53 -0.71 18.28 -4.85
N GLU A 54 -0.80 19.57 -4.54
CA GLU A 54 0.25 20.55 -4.85
C GLU A 54 1.56 20.22 -4.11
N LYS A 55 1.50 19.92 -2.81
CA LYS A 55 2.67 19.47 -2.04
C LYS A 55 3.27 18.18 -2.58
N LEU A 56 2.44 17.24 -3.03
CA LEU A 56 2.94 16.01 -3.66
C LEU A 56 3.65 16.31 -4.97
N LYS A 57 3.12 17.20 -5.81
CA LYS A 57 3.78 17.64 -7.06
C LYS A 57 5.13 18.31 -6.77
N GLU A 58 5.18 19.16 -5.74
CA GLU A 58 6.42 19.79 -5.29
C GLU A 58 7.46 18.75 -4.86
N ILE A 59 7.10 17.81 -3.98
CA ILE A 59 8.01 16.74 -3.54
C ILE A 59 8.48 15.89 -4.73
N LEU A 60 7.57 15.55 -5.65
CA LEU A 60 7.89 14.74 -6.84
C LEU A 60 8.81 15.46 -7.84
N SER A 61 8.82 16.80 -7.83
CA SER A 61 9.70 17.60 -8.69
C SER A 61 11.14 17.73 -8.17
N ASP A 62 11.44 17.22 -6.97
CA ASP A 62 12.79 17.22 -6.40
C ASP A 62 13.77 16.45 -7.31
N GLU A 63 14.89 17.07 -7.67
CA GLU A 63 15.94 16.47 -8.50
C GLU A 63 16.49 15.15 -7.94
N ARG A 64 16.39 14.94 -6.62
CA ARG A 64 16.76 13.68 -5.96
C ARG A 64 15.85 12.50 -6.33
N LEU A 65 14.73 12.77 -6.99
CA LEU A 65 13.81 11.77 -7.54
C LEU A 65 13.98 11.60 -9.06
N GLN A 66 15.12 11.99 -9.62
CA GLN A 66 15.48 11.59 -10.98
C GLN A 66 15.74 10.08 -11.00
N PHE A 67 15.02 9.35 -11.87
CA PHE A 67 15.16 7.91 -12.05
C PHE A 67 15.79 7.59 -13.40
N ILE A 68 16.35 6.40 -13.53
CA ILE A 68 16.80 5.83 -14.80
C ILE A 68 15.61 5.64 -15.77
N PRO A 69 15.85 5.58 -17.09
CA PRO A 69 14.78 5.39 -18.07
C PRO A 69 13.95 4.14 -17.80
N ALA A 70 12.65 4.21 -18.04
CA ALA A 70 11.67 3.20 -17.65
C ALA A 70 11.92 1.82 -18.29
N GLU A 71 12.52 1.81 -19.48
CA GLU A 71 12.91 0.65 -20.28
C GLU A 71 14.16 -0.06 -19.75
N THR A 72 14.94 0.57 -18.87
CA THR A 72 16.17 0.00 -18.34
C THR A 72 15.85 -1.23 -17.49
N VAL A 73 16.52 -2.34 -17.74
CA VAL A 73 16.38 -3.57 -16.94
C VAL A 73 17.28 -3.50 -15.72
N VAL A 74 16.71 -3.71 -14.55
CA VAL A 74 17.41 -3.78 -13.26
C VAL A 74 17.42 -5.22 -12.78
N LYS A 75 18.61 -5.70 -12.40
CA LYS A 75 18.82 -7.04 -11.84
C LYS A 75 18.71 -7.00 -10.32
N LEU A 76 17.95 -7.93 -9.76
CA LEU A 76 17.71 -8.05 -8.32
C LEU A 76 17.97 -9.49 -7.89
N ASN A 77 18.60 -9.68 -6.73
CA ASN A 77 18.72 -10.97 -6.08
C ASN A 77 17.95 -10.90 -4.76
N VAL A 78 16.79 -11.57 -4.68
CA VAL A 78 15.92 -11.56 -3.50
C VAL A 78 16.04 -12.90 -2.80
N GLY A 79 16.59 -12.94 -1.59
CA GLY A 79 16.70 -14.18 -0.80
C GLY A 79 17.42 -15.33 -1.52
N GLY A 80 18.33 -15.02 -2.45
CA GLY A 80 19.05 -16.00 -3.28
C GLY A 80 18.43 -16.25 -4.66
N GLN A 81 17.23 -15.74 -4.95
CA GLN A 81 16.57 -15.87 -6.25
C GLN A 81 16.80 -14.64 -7.13
N ALA A 82 17.30 -14.87 -8.34
CA ALA A 82 17.49 -13.80 -9.32
C ALA A 82 16.16 -13.39 -9.98
N PHE A 83 16.00 -12.07 -10.15
CA PHE A 83 14.89 -11.41 -10.83
C PHE A 83 15.41 -10.30 -11.73
N GLU A 84 14.69 -10.07 -12.82
CA GLU A 84 14.91 -8.92 -13.70
C GLU A 84 13.59 -8.17 -13.88
N ALA A 85 13.64 -6.84 -13.76
CA ALA A 85 12.48 -5.98 -13.92
C ALA A 85 12.85 -4.66 -14.58
N ALA A 86 11.93 -4.14 -15.38
CA ALA A 86 12.06 -2.81 -15.95
C ALA A 86 11.94 -1.75 -14.84
N ALA A 87 12.77 -0.70 -14.90
CA ALA A 87 12.77 0.40 -13.96
C ALA A 87 11.38 1.05 -13.85
N GLY A 88 10.63 1.14 -14.95
CA GLY A 88 9.26 1.66 -14.94
C GLY A 88 8.31 0.92 -13.98
N ALA A 89 8.46 -0.40 -13.84
CA ALA A 89 7.67 -1.18 -12.88
C ALA A 89 8.13 -0.94 -11.43
N LEU A 90 9.44 -0.84 -11.20
CA LEU A 90 10.02 -0.61 -9.86
C LEU A 90 9.77 0.83 -9.36
N CYS A 91 9.67 1.79 -10.29
CA CYS A 91 9.47 3.21 -10.01
C CYS A 91 7.99 3.62 -9.85
N GLN A 92 7.03 2.70 -9.95
CA GLN A 92 5.60 3.04 -9.80
C GLN A 92 5.29 3.76 -8.48
N ASP A 93 5.99 3.40 -7.40
CA ASP A 93 5.96 4.10 -6.12
C ASP A 93 7.30 4.83 -5.91
N PRO A 94 7.42 6.15 -6.18
CA PRO A 94 8.69 6.90 -6.18
C PRO A 94 9.47 6.89 -4.85
N PHE A 95 8.75 6.65 -3.74
CA PHE A 95 9.31 6.60 -2.38
C PHE A 95 9.49 5.17 -1.85
N SER A 96 9.29 4.17 -2.71
CA SER A 96 9.52 2.77 -2.37
C SER A 96 11.01 2.43 -2.30
N VAL A 97 11.32 1.33 -1.63
CA VAL A 97 12.67 0.75 -1.59
C VAL A 97 13.13 0.35 -3.00
N LEU A 98 12.20 -0.07 -3.86
CA LEU A 98 12.51 -0.51 -5.23
C LEU A 98 12.79 0.67 -6.17
N ALA A 99 11.98 1.74 -6.10
CA ALA A 99 12.21 2.95 -6.88
C ALA A 99 13.55 3.62 -6.51
N ALA A 100 13.89 3.55 -5.23
CA ALA A 100 15.19 3.91 -4.72
C ALA A 100 16.32 3.27 -5.57
N LEU A 101 16.30 1.96 -5.80
CA LEU A 101 17.34 1.27 -6.59
C LEU A 101 17.50 1.82 -8.02
N CYS A 102 16.45 2.44 -8.54
CA CYS A 102 16.37 2.98 -9.89
C CYS A 102 16.71 4.49 -9.96
N ARG A 103 17.16 5.11 -8.86
CA ARG A 103 17.53 6.53 -8.87
C ARG A 103 18.77 6.76 -9.73
N ARG A 104 18.72 7.79 -10.56
CA ARG A 104 19.88 8.24 -11.34
C ARG A 104 20.93 8.76 -10.37
N ARG A 105 22.15 8.24 -10.43
CA ARG A 105 23.30 8.90 -9.81
C ARG A 105 23.56 10.17 -10.62
N GLY A 106 23.54 11.32 -9.95
CA GLY A 106 23.75 12.61 -10.60
C GLY A 106 25.13 12.74 -11.26
N PRO A 107 25.41 13.84 -11.97
CA PRO A 107 26.64 14.07 -12.73
C PRO A 107 27.95 14.09 -11.91
N LEU A 108 27.90 13.99 -10.57
CA LEU A 108 29.06 13.70 -9.73
C LEU A 108 29.46 12.21 -9.70
N GLY A 109 28.76 11.37 -10.46
CA GLY A 109 29.09 9.95 -10.68
C GLY A 109 29.22 9.57 -12.16
N GLU A 110 29.28 10.56 -13.05
CA GLU A 110 29.59 10.34 -14.47
C GLU A 110 31.09 10.58 -14.74
N GLU A 111 31.93 9.73 -14.16
CA GLU A 111 33.23 9.42 -14.76
C GLU A 111 33.60 7.97 -14.44
N GLY A 112 33.29 7.07 -15.37
CA GLY A 112 33.73 5.69 -15.31
C GLY A 112 32.80 4.72 -16.03
N GLU A 113 32.97 4.57 -17.34
CA GLU A 113 32.79 3.27 -17.98
C GLU A 113 33.80 2.30 -17.33
N GLY A 114 33.41 1.63 -16.25
CA GLY A 114 34.33 0.79 -15.50
C GLY A 114 33.70 0.21 -14.25
N ASP A 115 33.81 -1.11 -14.15
CA ASP A 115 33.69 -1.94 -12.96
C ASP A 115 33.72 -1.18 -11.61
N GLY A 116 32.61 -1.23 -10.87
CA GLY A 116 32.50 -0.92 -9.44
C GLY A 116 33.27 0.29 -8.89
N GLY A 117 32.74 1.51 -8.97
CA GLY A 117 33.34 2.63 -8.24
C GLY A 117 32.65 3.97 -8.43
N GLY A 118 31.68 4.29 -7.57
CA GLY A 118 31.06 5.62 -7.46
C GLY A 118 30.52 5.78 -6.04
N ALA A 119 31.45 5.66 -5.09
CA ALA A 119 31.19 5.47 -3.68
C ALA A 119 31.52 6.74 -2.89
N GLU A 120 30.56 7.68 -2.79
CA GLU A 120 30.49 8.64 -1.68
C GLU A 120 29.02 8.98 -1.34
N GLY A 121 28.15 7.97 -1.39
CA GLY A 121 26.77 8.10 -0.95
C GLY A 121 26.30 6.85 -0.21
N PRO A 122 25.36 6.93 0.75
CA PRO A 122 24.78 5.78 1.47
C PRO A 122 23.96 4.80 0.60
N TRP A 123 24.15 4.83 -0.72
CA TRP A 123 23.29 4.15 -1.68
C TRP A 123 23.69 2.67 -1.83
N PRO A 124 22.72 1.73 -1.96
CA PRO A 124 23.02 0.34 -2.28
C PRO A 124 23.93 0.23 -3.49
N VAL A 125 25.04 -0.48 -3.34
CA VAL A 125 25.96 -0.78 -4.42
C VAL A 125 25.55 -2.15 -4.99
N PRO A 126 25.37 -2.28 -6.30
CA PRO A 126 25.10 -3.58 -6.90
C PRO A 126 26.30 -4.53 -6.70
N GLY A 127 26.02 -5.84 -6.65
CA GLY A 127 27.06 -6.86 -6.57
C GLY A 127 27.94 -6.91 -7.83
N ALA A 128 28.94 -7.79 -7.82
CA ALA A 128 29.87 -7.97 -8.94
C ALA A 128 29.16 -8.40 -10.26
N ASP A 129 27.98 -9.01 -10.15
CA ASP A 129 27.10 -9.39 -11.26
C ASP A 129 26.15 -8.27 -11.72
N GLY A 130 26.22 -7.11 -11.07
CA GLY A 130 25.33 -5.97 -11.29
C GLY A 130 23.95 -6.13 -10.63
N ALA A 131 23.73 -7.17 -9.81
CA ALA A 131 22.45 -7.39 -9.15
C ALA A 131 22.39 -6.76 -7.75
N PHE A 132 21.25 -6.16 -7.39
CA PHE A 132 21.01 -5.67 -6.04
C PHE A 132 20.50 -6.79 -5.14
N PHE A 133 21.20 -7.05 -4.03
CA PHE A 133 20.79 -8.06 -3.07
C PHE A 133 19.75 -7.53 -2.08
N LEU A 134 18.69 -8.31 -1.87
CA LEU A 134 17.59 -8.03 -0.94
C LEU A 134 17.38 -9.27 -0.07
N ASP A 135 17.64 -9.16 1.23
CA ASP A 135 17.46 -10.23 2.21
C ASP A 135 15.98 -10.41 2.59
N ARG A 136 15.14 -10.84 1.63
CA ARG A 136 13.68 -10.99 1.76
C ARG A 136 13.18 -12.25 1.07
N ASP A 137 11.92 -12.58 1.29
CA ASP A 137 11.26 -13.75 0.69
C ASP A 137 10.98 -13.54 -0.81
N TRP A 138 11.65 -14.32 -1.64
CA TRP A 138 11.49 -14.31 -3.09
C TRP A 138 10.11 -14.79 -3.57
N PHE A 139 9.46 -15.68 -2.81
CA PHE A 139 8.17 -16.24 -3.20
C PHE A 139 7.09 -15.15 -3.19
N LEU A 140 7.06 -14.34 -2.14
CA LEU A 140 6.18 -13.19 -2.04
C LEU A 140 6.58 -12.09 -3.03
N PHE A 141 7.88 -11.89 -3.25
CA PHE A 141 8.39 -10.89 -4.18
C PHE A 141 7.90 -11.10 -5.62
N ARG A 142 7.70 -12.35 -6.07
CA ARG A 142 7.11 -12.63 -7.38
C ARG A 142 5.72 -12.01 -7.54
N TYR A 143 4.88 -12.06 -6.51
CA TYR A 143 3.56 -11.44 -6.53
C TYR A 143 3.63 -9.92 -6.50
N ILE A 144 4.62 -9.36 -5.79
CA ILE A 144 4.90 -7.93 -5.82
C ILE A 144 5.22 -7.48 -7.25
N LEU A 145 6.16 -8.14 -7.93
CA LEU A 145 6.49 -7.79 -9.31
C LEU A 145 5.31 -7.95 -10.27
N GLN A 146 4.52 -9.00 -10.11
CA GLN A 146 3.32 -9.21 -10.92
C GLN A 146 2.33 -8.04 -10.74
N PHE A 147 2.13 -7.58 -9.50
CA PHE A 147 1.31 -6.42 -9.22
C PHE A 147 1.89 -5.14 -9.83
N LEU A 148 3.19 -4.89 -9.70
CA LEU A 148 3.82 -3.70 -10.29
C LEU A 148 3.74 -3.67 -11.82
N ARG A 149 3.64 -4.82 -12.49
CA ARG A 149 3.51 -4.90 -13.95
C ARG A 149 2.07 -4.73 -14.44
N SER A 150 1.10 -5.31 -13.74
CA SER A 150 -0.26 -5.51 -14.26
C SER A 150 -1.39 -5.06 -13.32
N GLY A 151 -1.06 -4.69 -12.07
CA GLY A 151 -2.03 -4.34 -11.04
C GLY A 151 -2.82 -5.53 -10.46
N THR A 152 -2.50 -6.77 -10.84
CA THR A 152 -3.26 -7.95 -10.41
C THR A 152 -2.87 -8.41 -9.00
N LEU A 153 -3.88 -8.73 -8.18
CA LEU A 153 -3.70 -9.29 -6.85
C LEU A 153 -4.08 -10.78 -6.81
N PRO A 154 -3.41 -11.60 -5.97
CA PRO A 154 -3.84 -12.96 -5.72
C PRO A 154 -5.22 -13.05 -5.07
N GLU A 155 -5.93 -14.16 -5.29
CA GLU A 155 -7.24 -14.41 -4.68
C GLU A 155 -7.16 -14.94 -3.24
N ASP A 156 -6.06 -15.58 -2.88
CA ASP A 156 -5.94 -16.14 -1.53
C ASP A 156 -5.80 -15.04 -0.46
N ALA A 157 -6.70 -15.06 0.53
CA ALA A 157 -6.71 -14.10 1.62
C ALA A 157 -5.54 -14.26 2.59
N ALA A 158 -5.01 -15.47 2.78
CA ALA A 158 -3.85 -15.69 3.63
C ALA A 158 -2.59 -15.09 2.97
N LEU A 159 -2.36 -15.44 1.70
CA LEU A 159 -1.30 -14.86 0.88
C LEU A 159 -1.36 -13.32 0.84
N LEU A 160 -2.53 -12.72 0.71
CA LEU A 160 -2.66 -11.25 0.71
C LEU A 160 -2.24 -10.59 2.03
N ARG A 161 -2.40 -11.27 3.17
CA ARG A 161 -1.94 -10.74 4.47
C ARG A 161 -0.42 -10.74 4.54
N GLU A 162 0.21 -11.82 4.10
CA GLU A 162 1.68 -11.90 4.01
C GLU A 162 2.23 -10.89 3.01
N LEU A 163 1.58 -10.78 1.84
CA LEU A 163 1.92 -9.78 0.83
C LEU A 163 1.81 -8.35 1.35
N TYR A 164 0.84 -8.05 2.23
CA TYR A 164 0.72 -6.74 2.86
C TYR A 164 1.89 -6.42 3.80
N VAL A 165 2.44 -7.42 4.49
CA VAL A 165 3.64 -7.26 5.33
C VAL A 165 4.84 -6.93 4.45
N GLU A 166 5.07 -7.69 3.37
CA GLU A 166 6.16 -7.39 2.43
C GLU A 166 5.97 -6.05 1.72
N ALA A 167 4.76 -5.72 1.28
CA ALA A 167 4.45 -4.42 0.69
C ALA A 167 4.74 -3.26 1.65
N SER A 168 4.59 -3.48 2.96
CA SER A 168 4.97 -2.50 3.98
C SER A 168 6.48 -2.36 4.12
N PHE A 169 7.23 -3.46 4.04
CA PHE A 169 8.70 -3.44 4.01
C PHE A 169 9.23 -2.64 2.81
N TYR A 170 8.76 -2.95 1.60
CA TYR A 170 9.18 -2.25 0.38
C TYR A 170 8.58 -0.83 0.25
N ARG A 171 7.70 -0.43 1.17
CA ARG A 171 6.97 0.85 1.18
C ARG A 171 6.13 1.07 -0.09
N LEU A 172 5.53 0.00 -0.60
CA LEU A 172 4.66 0.01 -1.78
C LEU A 172 3.24 0.44 -1.39
N ASN A 173 2.98 1.74 -1.47
CA ASN A 173 1.71 2.32 -1.03
C ASN A 173 0.55 1.94 -1.94
N THR A 174 0.79 1.84 -3.25
CA THR A 174 -0.21 1.39 -4.23
C THR A 174 -0.72 -0.01 -3.90
N LEU A 175 0.22 -0.95 -3.71
CA LEU A 175 -0.08 -2.35 -3.34
C LEU A 175 -0.82 -2.44 -1.99
N ARG A 176 -0.35 -1.71 -0.97
CA ARG A 176 -1.01 -1.69 0.36
C ARG A 176 -2.45 -1.18 0.28
N LYS A 177 -2.71 -0.16 -0.52
CA LYS A 177 -4.08 0.38 -0.73
C LYS A 177 -4.96 -0.64 -1.45
N ALA A 178 -4.47 -1.23 -2.54
CA ALA A 178 -5.20 -2.23 -3.30
C ALA A 178 -5.58 -3.46 -2.43
N ILE A 179 -4.65 -3.94 -1.58
CA ILE A 179 -4.93 -5.04 -0.65
C ILE A 179 -5.99 -4.64 0.39
N LYS A 180 -5.92 -3.42 0.95
CA LYS A 180 -6.92 -2.93 1.91
C LYS A 180 -8.31 -2.84 1.28
N GLU A 181 -8.39 -2.29 0.08
CA GLU A 181 -9.64 -2.20 -0.69
C GLU A 181 -10.23 -3.57 -0.98
N ARG A 182 -9.39 -4.56 -1.31
CA ARG A 182 -9.82 -5.94 -1.48
C ARG A 182 -10.48 -6.49 -0.21
N PHE A 183 -9.87 -6.27 0.96
CA PHE A 183 -10.44 -6.71 2.23
C PHE A 183 -11.73 -5.97 2.62
N THR A 184 -11.84 -4.67 2.37
CA THR A 184 -13.05 -3.89 2.69
C THR A 184 -14.23 -4.27 1.79
N LEU A 185 -13.99 -4.53 0.50
CA LEU A 185 -15.00 -5.02 -0.44
C LEU A 185 -15.52 -6.41 -0.02
N THR A 186 -14.63 -7.32 0.36
CA THR A 186 -15.04 -8.64 0.87
C THR A 186 -15.85 -8.56 2.17
N ALA A 187 -15.56 -7.58 3.04
CA ALA A 187 -16.31 -7.39 4.29
C ALA A 187 -17.72 -6.81 4.07
N ARG A 188 -17.91 -5.97 3.04
CA ARG A 188 -19.22 -5.40 2.69
C ARG A 188 -20.16 -6.39 1.99
N GLY A 189 -19.61 -7.47 1.42
CA GLY A 189 -20.37 -8.51 0.70
C GLY A 189 -20.74 -9.75 1.52
N GLY A 190 -20.37 -9.85 2.80
CA GLY A 190 -20.50 -11.09 3.58
C GLY A 190 -21.03 -10.90 4.99
N GLY A 191 -22.36 -10.85 5.14
CA GLY A 191 -23.02 -11.00 6.42
C GLY A 191 -23.01 -12.46 6.89
N SER A 192 -22.02 -12.86 7.68
CA SER A 192 -22.16 -13.77 8.82
C SER A 192 -20.83 -13.83 9.56
N GLY A 193 -20.84 -13.50 10.86
CA GLY A 193 -19.65 -13.40 11.68
C GLY A 193 -18.82 -14.68 11.69
N VAL A 194 -17.52 -14.52 11.46
CA VAL A 194 -16.54 -15.52 11.86
C VAL A 194 -15.54 -14.82 12.78
N ARG A 195 -15.62 -15.17 14.06
CA ARG A 195 -14.59 -14.86 15.06
C ARG A 195 -13.29 -15.51 14.57
N VAL A 196 -12.22 -14.72 14.48
CA VAL A 196 -10.87 -15.27 14.26
C VAL A 196 -10.40 -15.85 15.60
N PRO A 197 -10.15 -17.16 15.74
CA PRO A 197 -9.51 -17.67 16.93
C PRO A 197 -8.04 -17.22 16.93
N LEU A 198 -7.63 -16.65 18.06
CA LEU A 198 -6.24 -16.38 18.38
C LEU A 198 -5.50 -17.73 18.53
N ARG A 199 -4.48 -17.95 17.69
CA ARG A 199 -3.52 -19.07 17.69
C ARG A 199 -4.05 -20.47 17.30
N ALA A 200 -3.58 -20.96 16.16
CA ALA A 200 -3.25 -22.37 15.95
C ALA A 200 -2.04 -22.47 14.98
N ALA A 201 -1.34 -23.59 15.07
CA ALA A 201 0.05 -23.80 14.71
C ALA A 201 0.45 -23.59 13.25
N ARG A 202 1.76 -23.32 13.06
CA ARG A 202 2.50 -23.47 11.80
C ARG A 202 2.19 -24.84 11.18
N PRO A 203 1.76 -24.95 9.92
CA PRO A 203 1.90 -26.20 9.19
C PRO A 203 3.39 -26.40 8.84
N SER A 204 3.93 -27.52 9.32
CA SER A 204 5.22 -28.05 8.94
C SER A 204 5.21 -28.49 7.48
N SER A 205 6.25 -28.06 6.76
CA SER A 205 6.74 -28.59 5.48
C SER A 205 6.01 -28.15 4.19
N PRO A 206 6.76 -27.72 3.16
CA PRO A 206 6.24 -27.54 1.80
C PRO A 206 5.93 -28.91 1.15
N PRO A 207 4.99 -28.96 0.18
CA PRO A 207 4.67 -30.20 -0.53
C PRO A 207 5.89 -30.72 -1.31
N SER A 208 6.30 -31.94 -0.94
CA SER A 208 7.31 -32.74 -1.62
C SER A 208 6.71 -33.37 -2.88
N SER A 209 6.69 -32.62 -3.98
CA SER A 209 6.45 -33.20 -5.32
C SER A 209 7.03 -32.32 -6.42
N TRP A 210 8.36 -32.20 -6.42
CA TRP A 210 9.12 -31.86 -7.62
C TRP A 210 10.32 -32.81 -7.66
N ASP A 211 10.06 -34.07 -8.00
CA ASP A 211 11.08 -35.08 -8.20
C ASP A 211 11.67 -34.97 -9.63
N ARG A 212 13.00 -34.93 -9.67
CA ARG A 212 13.93 -35.34 -10.74
C ARG A 212 13.84 -34.73 -12.15
N ARG A 213 14.78 -33.79 -12.37
CA ARG A 213 15.84 -33.85 -13.41
C ARG A 213 17.02 -33.05 -12.83
N GLY A 214 18.04 -33.65 -12.22
CA GLY A 214 19.11 -34.40 -12.87
C GLY A 214 20.31 -33.45 -13.10
N GLY A 215 21.33 -33.51 -12.23
CA GLY A 215 22.61 -32.80 -12.39
C GLY A 215 23.25 -32.39 -11.05
N GLU A 216 24.25 -33.16 -10.62
CA GLU A 216 25.14 -32.98 -9.46
C GLU A 216 25.76 -31.56 -9.43
N GLY A 217 26.12 -30.89 -8.34
CA GLY A 217 26.18 -31.17 -6.92
C GLY A 217 27.08 -30.08 -6.29
N SER A 218 26.64 -29.42 -5.22
CA SER A 218 27.52 -29.00 -4.10
C SER A 218 26.74 -28.29 -3.02
N SER A 219 26.91 -28.86 -1.84
CA SER A 219 26.34 -28.54 -0.54
C SER A 219 26.77 -27.15 -0.05
N CYS A 220 25.81 -26.33 0.36
CA CYS A 220 26.09 -25.11 1.12
C CYS A 220 25.02 -24.86 2.19
N TYR A 221 25.00 -25.69 3.24
CA TYR A 221 24.54 -25.28 4.56
C TYR A 221 25.32 -26.04 5.63
N ASP A 222 26.41 -25.45 6.10
CA ASP A 222 27.08 -25.88 7.33
C ASP A 222 27.32 -24.65 8.20
N TYR A 223 26.37 -24.36 9.10
CA TYR A 223 26.48 -23.28 10.09
C TYR A 223 26.75 -23.90 11.45
N HIS A 224 28.01 -24.27 11.70
CA HIS A 224 28.48 -24.70 13.01
C HIS A 224 29.45 -23.69 13.63
N ARG A 225 28.89 -22.90 14.56
CA ARG A 225 29.36 -22.72 15.95
C ARG A 225 30.87 -22.88 16.20
N ARG A 226 31.56 -21.79 16.55
CA ARG A 226 32.49 -21.82 17.70
C ARG A 226 32.68 -20.46 18.36
N ALA A 227 32.37 -20.43 19.65
CA ALA A 227 32.84 -19.44 20.60
C ALA A 227 34.26 -19.80 21.08
N GLY A 228 35.03 -18.76 21.41
CA GLY A 228 36.00 -18.78 22.53
C GLY A 228 37.45 -19.22 22.27
N GLY A 229 38.36 -18.24 22.41
CA GLY A 229 39.46 -18.31 23.37
C GLY A 229 40.85 -18.77 22.91
N GLY A 230 41.86 -17.91 23.17
CA GLY A 230 43.15 -18.33 23.74
C GLY A 230 44.41 -18.21 22.87
N GLY A 231 45.22 -17.20 23.17
CA GLY A 231 46.65 -17.33 23.52
C GLY A 231 47.66 -17.85 22.48
N GLY A 232 48.62 -16.98 22.16
CA GLY A 232 49.91 -17.28 21.52
C GLY A 232 50.74 -16.01 21.44
#